data_AF-A0A520GTU0-F1
#
_entry.id   AF-A0A520GTU0-F1
#
_cell.length_a   1.000
_cell.length_b   1.000
_cell.length_c   1.000
_cell.angle_alpha   90.00
_cell.angle_beta   90.00
_cell.angle_gamma   90.00
#
_symmetry.space_group_name_H-M   'P 1'
#
loop_
_entity.id
_entity.type
_entity.pdbx_description
1 polymer ?
#
loop_
_entity_poly.entity_id
_entity_poly.type
_entity_poly.pdbx_seq_one_letter_code
_entity_poly.pdbx_strand_id
1 'polypeptide(L)'
;MYLHIHLVHRSYSNYGIRFSGQDSCRGTFSHRHLVLYDQINSNKFNILQNIVDKFSLKPKYEIANSPLSEFAVLGFEYGYSMANPNALPVWEAQFGDFVNGAQIIIDQYISSAETKWQRMNGVVMLLPHGYEGQGPEHSSARMERFLQQCAELNMVVANITTAANFFHGLRRQQAWAFRKPLVVFTPKANLRHPGSSSPVEDFTKGGFKEVIDDASVTDAASVKKVLLCSGKIYFDLEEYRTKNNVKDVAVVRLEQLYPLPQNQLDELYKKYSKAIWHWVQEEPLNMG
;
A
#
# COMPACT_ATOMS: atom_id res chain seq x y z
N MET A 1 14.18 2.40 1.16
CA MET A 1 14.52 1.21 0.33
C MET A 1 13.51 0.95 -0.80
N TYR A 2 12.20 0.98 -0.56
CA TYR A 2 11.18 0.46 -1.52
C TYR A 2 11.03 1.20 -2.85
N LEU A 3 11.22 2.52 -2.91
CA LEU A 3 11.21 3.26 -4.18
C LEU A 3 12.47 3.04 -5.03
N HIS A 4 13.59 2.59 -4.43
CA HIS A 4 14.89 2.53 -5.12
C HIS A 4 14.95 1.41 -6.14
N ILE A 5 14.25 0.29 -5.90
CA ILE A 5 14.29 -0.88 -6.77
C ILE A 5 13.47 -0.63 -8.07
N HIS A 6 12.52 0.33 -8.04
CA HIS A 6 11.80 0.74 -9.26
C HIS A 6 12.75 1.37 -10.30
N LEU A 7 13.86 1.97 -9.86
CA LEU A 7 14.76 2.79 -10.66
C LEU A 7 15.77 2.00 -11.50
N VAL A 8 16.07 0.76 -11.10
CA VAL A 8 17.20 0.01 -11.68
C VAL A 8 16.75 -0.95 -12.78
N HIS A 9 15.45 -1.23 -12.90
CA HIS A 9 14.95 -2.13 -13.93
C HIS A 9 14.74 -1.40 -15.26
N ARG A 10 15.62 -1.69 -16.24
CA ARG A 10 15.73 -1.05 -17.57
C ARG A 10 14.39 -0.89 -18.33
N SER A 11 13.43 -1.79 -18.10
CA SER A 11 12.08 -1.76 -18.67
C SER A 11 11.19 -0.61 -18.19
N TYR A 12 11.55 0.06 -17.09
CA TYR A 12 10.80 1.19 -16.52
C TYR A 12 11.48 2.55 -16.75
N SER A 13 12.50 2.57 -17.61
CA SER A 13 13.29 3.77 -17.96
C SER A 13 12.50 4.90 -18.63
N ASN A 14 11.19 4.73 -18.87
CA ASN A 14 10.29 5.73 -19.43
C ASN A 14 9.21 6.23 -18.44
N TYR A 15 9.12 5.69 -17.22
CA TYR A 15 8.11 6.08 -16.25
C TYR A 15 8.64 7.09 -15.23
N GLY A 16 7.93 8.21 -15.07
CA GLY A 16 8.24 9.22 -14.05
C GLY A 16 7.75 8.78 -12.67
N ILE A 17 8.30 9.35 -11.61
CA ILE A 17 7.74 9.20 -10.25
C ILE A 17 7.59 10.58 -9.65
N ARG A 18 6.41 10.84 -9.08
CA ARG A 18 6.16 12.03 -8.28
C ARG A 18 5.66 11.59 -6.92
N PHE A 19 6.33 11.99 -5.86
CA PHE A 19 5.96 11.68 -4.49
C PHE A 19 5.72 12.98 -3.73
N SER A 20 4.52 13.16 -3.20
CA SER A 20 4.09 14.41 -2.55
C SER A 20 3.34 14.09 -1.27
N GLY A 21 3.57 14.89 -0.24
CA GLY A 21 2.94 14.73 1.06
C GLY A 21 3.70 15.46 2.15
N GLN A 22 3.10 15.58 3.32
CA GLN A 22 3.72 16.28 4.45
C GLN A 22 4.89 15.45 4.99
N ASP A 23 6.06 16.07 5.08
CA ASP A 23 7.32 15.43 5.51
C ASP A 23 7.72 14.17 4.72
N SER A 24 7.15 13.93 3.54
CA SER A 24 7.37 12.70 2.76
C SER A 24 8.81 12.47 2.33
N CYS A 25 9.64 13.52 2.21
CA CYS A 25 11.07 13.40 1.91
C CYS A 25 11.81 12.53 2.94
N ARG A 26 11.54 12.74 4.23
CA ARG A 26 12.06 11.93 5.35
C ARG A 26 11.14 10.74 5.62
N GLY A 27 9.85 10.93 5.38
CA GLY A 27 8.73 10.11 5.85
C GLY A 27 8.35 10.51 7.29
N THR A 28 7.04 10.56 7.57
CA THR A 28 6.50 10.87 8.91
C THR A 28 7.20 10.04 9.99
N PHE A 29 7.28 8.73 9.77
CA PHE A 29 7.89 7.77 10.69
C PHE A 29 9.41 7.62 10.54
N SER A 30 10.10 8.57 9.90
CA SER A 30 11.55 8.56 9.67
C SER A 30 12.07 7.24 9.11
N HIS A 31 11.42 6.75 8.06
CA HIS A 31 11.71 5.43 7.47
C HIS A 31 12.18 5.54 6.00
N ARG A 32 12.03 6.71 5.37
CA ARG A 32 12.21 6.86 3.92
C ARG A 32 13.55 7.51 3.54
N HIS A 33 13.88 8.66 4.13
CA HIS A 33 15.16 9.37 3.95
C HIS A 33 15.61 9.52 2.47
N LEU A 34 14.72 9.92 1.57
CA LEU A 34 15.05 10.12 0.15
C LEU A 34 15.74 11.45 -0.14
N VAL A 35 15.55 12.43 0.73
CA VAL A 35 16.31 13.68 0.74
C VAL A 35 17.10 13.74 2.03
N LEU A 36 18.42 13.81 1.90
CA LEU A 36 19.34 14.00 3.01
C LEU A 36 19.65 15.50 3.15
N TYR A 37 19.85 15.94 4.39
CA TYR A 37 20.24 17.31 4.71
C TYR A 37 21.59 17.28 5.41
N ASP A 38 22.56 18.01 4.86
CA ASP A 38 23.86 18.23 5.47
C ASP A 38 23.68 19.01 6.79
N GLN A 39 24.19 18.46 7.89
CA GLN A 39 24.03 19.04 9.22
C GLN A 39 24.83 20.34 9.44
N ILE A 40 25.85 20.60 8.63
CA ILE A 40 26.73 21.77 8.75
C ILE A 40 26.16 22.96 7.96
N ASN A 41 25.70 22.72 6.73
CA ASN A 41 25.32 23.78 5.80
C ASN A 41 23.86 23.70 5.29
N SER A 42 23.08 22.72 5.73
CA SER A 42 21.68 22.49 5.32
C SER A 42 21.46 22.20 3.83
N ASN A 43 22.52 21.89 3.07
CA ASN A 43 22.39 21.51 1.67
C ASN A 43 21.59 20.21 1.54
N LYS A 44 20.67 20.20 0.56
CA LYS A 44 19.85 19.03 0.25
C LYS A 44 20.56 18.09 -0.72
N PHE A 45 20.49 16.80 -0.47
CA PHE A 45 20.92 15.74 -1.38
C PHE A 45 19.76 14.80 -1.66
N ASN A 46 19.18 14.87 -2.86
CA ASN A 46 18.09 14.00 -3.29
C ASN A 46 18.67 12.72 -3.92
N ILE A 47 18.50 11.58 -3.25
CA ILE A 47 19.07 10.30 -3.67
C ILE A 47 18.56 9.88 -5.04
N LEU A 48 17.27 10.08 -5.32
CA LEU A 48 16.66 9.64 -6.58
C LEU A 48 17.11 10.48 -7.76
N GLN A 49 17.15 11.81 -7.58
CA GLN A 49 17.62 12.71 -8.64
C GLN A 49 19.07 12.39 -9.02
N ASN A 50 19.93 12.11 -8.03
CA ASN A 50 21.31 11.72 -8.30
C ASN A 50 21.43 10.40 -9.09
N ILE A 51 20.56 9.42 -8.83
CA ILE A 51 20.50 8.17 -9.61
C ILE A 51 20.09 8.48 -11.07
N VAL A 52 19.08 9.32 -11.25
CA VAL A 52 18.56 9.73 -12.56
C VAL A 52 19.64 10.41 -13.39
N ASP A 53 20.33 11.38 -12.80
CA ASP A 53 21.42 12.12 -13.44
C ASP A 53 22.57 11.18 -13.79
N LYS A 54 22.98 10.31 -12.85
CA LYS A 54 24.06 9.34 -13.02
C LYS A 54 23.81 8.35 -14.16
N PHE A 55 22.57 7.91 -14.33
CA PHE A 55 22.20 6.94 -15.38
C PHE A 55 21.54 7.58 -16.61
N SER A 56 21.51 8.92 -16.69
CA SER A 56 20.88 9.69 -17.78
C SER A 56 19.45 9.21 -18.09
N LEU A 57 18.68 8.93 -17.05
CA LEU A 57 17.30 8.48 -17.21
C LEU A 57 16.44 9.65 -17.69
N LYS A 58 15.63 9.42 -18.73
CA LYS A 58 14.71 10.41 -19.31
C LYS A 58 13.51 10.83 -18.43
N PRO A 59 12.92 9.98 -17.57
CA PRO A 59 11.75 10.37 -16.80
C PRO A 59 12.12 11.33 -15.67
N LYS A 60 11.18 12.21 -15.32
CA LYS A 60 11.32 13.09 -14.16
C LYS A 60 11.01 12.34 -12.87
N TYR A 61 11.84 12.56 -11.87
CA TYR A 61 11.67 12.04 -10.53
C TYR A 61 11.58 13.21 -9.58
N GLU A 62 10.49 13.29 -8.86
CA GLU A 62 10.23 14.37 -7.93
C GLU A 62 9.77 13.81 -6.60
N ILE A 63 10.39 14.29 -5.52
CA ILE A 63 9.85 14.14 -4.17
C ILE A 63 9.78 15.52 -3.53
N ALA A 64 8.63 15.85 -3.00
CA ALA A 64 8.35 17.16 -2.43
C ALA A 64 7.65 17.01 -1.07
N ASN A 65 8.10 17.81 -0.10
CA ASN A 65 7.30 18.07 1.09
C ASN A 65 6.19 19.04 0.69
N SER A 66 4.94 18.63 0.85
CA SER A 66 3.79 19.49 0.58
C SER A 66 3.62 20.54 1.70
N PRO A 67 2.88 21.64 1.45
CA PRO A 67 2.32 22.43 2.54
C PRO A 67 1.34 21.57 3.37
N LEU A 68 0.94 22.09 4.55
CA LEU A 68 -0.08 21.50 5.41
C LEU A 68 -1.49 21.65 4.80
N SER A 69 -1.76 20.90 3.73
CA SER A 69 -3.07 20.87 3.08
C SER A 69 -3.31 19.53 2.41
N GLU A 70 -4.33 18.79 2.85
CA GLU A 70 -4.72 17.52 2.24
C GLU A 70 -5.58 17.75 1.00
N PHE A 71 -6.60 18.60 1.11
CA PHE A 71 -7.57 18.88 0.05
C PHE A 71 -6.91 19.37 -1.25
N ALA A 72 -6.15 20.46 -1.16
CA ALA A 72 -5.57 21.09 -2.35
C ALA A 72 -4.45 20.24 -2.95
N VAL A 73 -3.63 19.60 -2.10
CA VAL A 73 -2.52 18.78 -2.56
C VAL A 73 -3.03 17.49 -3.21
N LEU A 74 -4.00 16.78 -2.62
CA LEU A 74 -4.55 15.59 -3.26
C LEU A 74 -5.25 15.94 -4.59
N GLY A 75 -5.96 17.07 -4.65
CA GLY A 75 -6.53 17.59 -5.89
C GLY A 75 -5.47 17.89 -6.96
N PHE A 76 -4.35 18.47 -6.55
CA PHE A 76 -3.20 18.70 -7.43
C PHE A 76 -2.61 17.38 -7.96
N GLU A 77 -2.36 16.40 -7.07
CA GLU A 77 -1.78 15.11 -7.46
C GLU A 77 -2.74 14.31 -8.36
N TYR A 78 -4.06 14.41 -8.14
CA TYR A 78 -5.06 13.87 -9.06
C TYR A 78 -4.95 14.50 -10.46
N GLY A 79 -4.87 15.83 -10.54
CA GLY A 79 -4.71 16.55 -11.81
C GLY A 79 -3.39 16.20 -12.52
N TYR A 80 -2.29 16.10 -11.77
CA TYR A 80 -1.01 15.67 -12.29
C TYR A 80 -1.08 14.26 -12.89
N SER A 81 -1.70 13.32 -12.17
CA SER A 81 -1.89 11.94 -12.60
C SER A 81 -2.70 11.83 -13.89
N MET A 82 -3.75 12.63 -14.03
CA MET A 82 -4.57 12.68 -15.24
C MET A 82 -3.77 13.17 -16.45
N ALA A 83 -2.91 14.18 -16.27
CA ALA A 83 -2.09 14.74 -17.34
C ALA A 83 -0.86 13.89 -17.69
N ASN A 84 -0.38 13.06 -16.76
CA ASN A 84 0.86 12.30 -16.90
C ASN A 84 0.62 10.79 -16.66
N PRO A 85 -0.04 10.07 -17.60
CA PRO A 85 -0.36 8.65 -17.41
C PRO A 85 0.88 7.75 -17.30
N ASN A 86 2.04 8.20 -17.79
CA ASN A 86 3.31 7.49 -17.66
C ASN A 86 4.09 7.85 -16.38
N ALA A 87 3.49 8.61 -15.46
CA ALA A 87 4.08 8.85 -14.14
C ALA A 87 3.41 7.96 -13.10
N LEU A 88 4.13 7.67 -12.01
CA LEU A 88 3.61 7.14 -10.75
C LEU A 88 3.47 8.29 -9.74
N PRO A 89 2.32 8.99 -9.73
CA PRO A 89 2.02 9.99 -8.72
C PRO A 89 1.57 9.30 -7.44
N VAL A 90 2.28 9.62 -6.36
CA VAL A 90 2.03 9.12 -5.02
C VAL A 90 1.75 10.30 -4.11
N TRP A 91 0.59 10.27 -3.48
CA TRP A 91 0.23 11.16 -2.39
C TRP A 91 0.28 10.38 -1.08
N GLU A 92 0.98 10.92 -0.07
CA GLU A 92 1.06 10.33 1.26
C GLU A 92 0.46 11.29 2.30
N ALA A 93 -0.51 10.78 3.06
CA ALA A 93 -1.02 11.45 4.24
C ALA A 93 -0.02 11.32 5.39
N GLN A 94 0.08 12.33 6.27
CA GLN A 94 0.97 12.24 7.43
C GLN A 94 0.55 11.10 8.37
N PHE A 95 -0.74 11.04 8.67
CA PHE A 95 -1.48 9.89 9.20
C PHE A 95 -2.72 9.68 8.32
N GLY A 96 -3.19 8.43 8.21
CA GLY A 96 -4.32 8.10 7.36
C GLY A 96 -5.62 8.79 7.80
N ASP A 97 -5.77 9.07 9.08
CA ASP A 97 -6.93 9.73 9.68
C ASP A 97 -7.22 11.10 9.04
N PHE A 98 -6.17 11.84 8.65
CA PHE A 98 -6.27 13.19 8.06
C PHE A 98 -6.77 13.21 6.61
N VAL A 99 -6.92 12.04 5.98
CA VAL A 99 -7.43 11.94 4.61
C VAL A 99 -8.84 12.51 4.47
N ASN A 100 -9.60 12.58 5.56
CA ASN A 100 -10.93 13.18 5.61
C ASN A 100 -10.95 14.66 5.15
N GLY A 101 -9.85 15.41 5.31
CA GLY A 101 -9.74 16.77 4.81
C GLY A 101 -9.85 16.86 3.29
N ALA A 102 -9.56 15.78 2.58
CA ALA A 102 -9.63 15.69 1.12
C ALA A 102 -10.86 14.92 0.59
N GLN A 103 -11.89 14.72 1.41
CA GLN A 103 -13.04 13.87 1.08
C GLN A 103 -13.72 14.22 -0.25
N ILE A 104 -13.89 15.52 -0.56
CA ILE A 104 -14.49 15.96 -1.83
C ILE A 104 -13.68 15.47 -3.04
N ILE A 105 -12.33 15.45 -2.95
CA ILE A 105 -11.48 14.93 -4.03
C ILE A 105 -11.69 13.42 -4.16
N ILE A 106 -11.80 12.70 -3.04
CA ILE A 106 -12.06 11.26 -3.05
C ILE A 106 -13.41 10.95 -3.71
N ASP A 107 -14.47 11.61 -3.26
CA ASP A 107 -15.85 11.30 -3.66
C ASP A 107 -16.13 11.71 -5.11
N GLN A 108 -15.70 12.90 -5.50
CA GLN A 108 -16.13 13.50 -6.77
C GLN A 108 -15.18 13.22 -7.92
N TYR A 109 -13.95 12.77 -7.62
CA TYR A 109 -12.91 12.53 -8.62
C TYR A 109 -12.33 11.13 -8.51
N ILE A 110 -11.67 10.78 -7.41
CA ILE A 110 -10.91 9.51 -7.32
C ILE A 110 -11.84 8.30 -7.48
N SER A 111 -12.97 8.28 -6.77
CA SER A 111 -13.89 7.15 -6.78
C SER A 111 -14.86 7.13 -7.98
N SER A 112 -15.09 8.26 -8.66
CA SER A 112 -16.23 8.38 -9.58
C SER A 112 -15.92 8.99 -10.95
N ALA A 113 -14.74 9.59 -11.17
CA ALA A 113 -14.43 10.30 -12.41
C ALA A 113 -14.43 9.40 -13.65
N GLU A 114 -14.03 8.14 -13.52
CA GLU A 114 -14.01 7.22 -14.66
C GLU A 114 -15.43 6.91 -15.14
N THR A 115 -16.35 6.60 -14.22
CA THR A 115 -17.76 6.40 -14.56
C THR A 115 -18.38 7.69 -15.10
N LYS A 116 -18.14 8.84 -14.43
CA LYS A 116 -18.76 10.13 -14.78
C LYS A 116 -18.25 10.70 -16.11
N TRP A 117 -16.95 10.57 -16.37
CA TRP A 117 -16.27 11.34 -17.42
C TRP A 117 -15.32 10.51 -18.29
N GLN A 118 -15.28 9.19 -18.13
CA GLN A 118 -14.37 8.29 -18.84
C GLN A 118 -12.89 8.70 -18.67
N ARG A 119 -12.55 9.22 -17.49
CA ARG A 119 -11.20 9.64 -17.12
C ARG A 119 -10.56 8.63 -16.18
N MET A 120 -9.63 7.84 -16.73
CA MET A 120 -8.71 7.01 -15.95
C MET A 120 -7.74 7.88 -15.14
N ASN A 121 -7.34 7.39 -13.96
CA ASN A 121 -6.37 8.08 -13.11
C ASN A 121 -5.53 7.06 -12.35
N GLY A 122 -4.22 7.26 -12.24
CA GLY A 122 -3.28 6.32 -11.63
C GLY A 122 -2.77 6.72 -10.24
N VAL A 123 -3.42 7.67 -9.57
CA VAL A 123 -2.94 8.22 -8.29
C VAL A 123 -2.86 7.13 -7.23
N VAL A 124 -1.74 7.09 -6.52
CA VAL A 124 -1.54 6.21 -5.37
C VAL A 124 -1.70 7.02 -4.10
N MET A 125 -2.57 6.57 -3.20
CA MET A 125 -2.77 7.14 -1.87
C MET A 125 -2.13 6.22 -0.83
N LEU A 126 -1.14 6.72 -0.10
CA LEU A 126 -0.53 6.04 1.03
C LEU A 126 -1.12 6.60 2.32
N LEU A 127 -1.86 5.77 3.04
CA LEU A 127 -2.62 6.16 4.24
C LEU A 127 -2.07 5.40 5.43
N PRO A 128 -1.22 6.01 6.29
CA PRO A 128 -0.72 5.34 7.48
C PRO A 128 -1.86 4.88 8.39
N HIS A 129 -1.90 3.59 8.68
CA HIS A 129 -3.01 2.91 9.33
C HIS A 129 -2.48 1.88 10.34
N GLY A 130 -3.15 1.76 11.48
CA GLY A 130 -2.80 0.76 12.48
C GLY A 130 -3.31 1.09 13.89
N TYR A 131 -3.95 0.16 14.56
CA TYR A 131 -4.38 0.30 15.95
C TYR A 131 -3.22 -0.02 16.91
N GLU A 132 -2.59 1.03 17.42
CA GLU A 132 -1.32 0.97 18.20
C GLU A 132 -1.39 1.78 19.50
N GLY A 133 -2.59 2.18 19.93
CA GLY A 133 -2.78 2.96 21.16
C GLY A 133 -2.40 4.44 21.07
N GLN A 134 -2.19 4.99 19.87
CA GLN A 134 -1.82 6.40 19.66
C GLN A 134 -3.02 7.38 19.67
N GLY A 135 -4.22 6.89 19.97
CA GLY A 135 -5.44 7.69 20.06
C GLY A 135 -6.31 7.68 18.80
N PRO A 136 -7.48 8.35 18.85
CA PRO A 136 -8.54 8.20 17.85
C PRO A 136 -8.22 8.80 16.47
N GLU A 137 -7.29 9.76 16.39
CA GLU A 137 -6.91 10.48 15.15
C GLU A 137 -5.50 10.10 14.66
N HIS A 138 -4.96 8.98 15.13
CA HIS A 138 -3.65 8.46 14.71
C HIS A 138 -3.70 6.93 14.52
N SER A 139 -4.87 6.40 14.20
CA SER A 139 -5.10 4.94 14.14
C SER A 139 -5.75 4.51 12.84
N SER A 140 -6.77 5.22 12.36
CA SER A 140 -7.66 4.74 11.31
C SER A 140 -7.75 5.67 10.12
N ALA A 141 -7.40 5.14 8.95
CA ALA A 141 -7.64 5.78 7.66
C ALA A 141 -9.09 5.59 7.16
N ARG A 142 -9.99 5.03 7.99
CA ARG A 142 -11.40 4.76 7.66
C ARG A 142 -11.55 3.85 6.44
N MET A 143 -10.92 2.68 6.50
CA MET A 143 -10.92 1.68 5.41
C MET A 143 -12.31 1.39 4.87
N GLU A 144 -13.28 1.27 5.77
CA GLU A 144 -14.69 1.04 5.48
C GLU A 144 -15.30 2.08 4.52
N ARG A 145 -14.81 3.33 4.58
CA ARG A 145 -15.29 4.41 3.71
C ARG A 145 -14.84 4.21 2.27
N PHE A 146 -13.59 3.79 2.07
CA PHE A 146 -13.09 3.47 0.74
C PHE A 146 -13.79 2.23 0.18
N LEU A 147 -13.99 1.19 1.00
CA LEU A 147 -14.70 -0.02 0.60
C LEU A 147 -16.16 0.26 0.23
N GLN A 148 -16.86 1.14 0.97
CA GLN A 148 -18.23 1.57 0.63
C GLN A 148 -18.28 2.31 -0.73
N GLN A 149 -17.19 2.97 -1.12
CA GLN A 149 -17.08 3.68 -2.40
C GLN A 149 -16.63 2.78 -3.55
N CYS A 150 -16.22 1.54 -3.28
CA CYS A 150 -15.79 0.62 -4.32
C CYS A 150 -16.98 0.08 -5.12
N ALA A 151 -16.97 0.33 -6.43
CA ALA A 151 -17.97 -0.18 -7.37
C ALA A 151 -17.36 -0.25 -8.78
N GLU A 152 -17.80 -1.23 -9.58
CA GLU A 152 -17.44 -1.34 -11.00
C GLU A 152 -15.93 -1.21 -11.31
N LEU A 153 -15.09 -1.78 -10.43
CA LEU A 153 -13.62 -1.74 -10.51
C LEU A 153 -13.05 -0.31 -10.56
N ASN A 154 -13.72 0.66 -9.92
CA ASN A 154 -13.34 2.08 -9.96
C ASN A 154 -11.98 2.38 -9.32
N MET A 155 -11.56 1.61 -8.32
CA MET A 155 -10.27 1.76 -7.65
C MET A 155 -9.69 0.40 -7.23
N VAL A 156 -8.50 0.43 -6.64
CA VAL A 156 -7.89 -0.71 -5.97
C VAL A 156 -7.65 -0.33 -4.51
N VAL A 157 -8.03 -1.20 -3.58
CA VAL A 157 -7.86 -1.00 -2.14
C VAL A 157 -7.04 -2.15 -1.59
N ALA A 158 -5.92 -1.83 -0.92
CA ALA A 158 -4.96 -2.80 -0.43
C ALA A 158 -4.43 -2.46 0.97
N ASN A 159 -4.09 -3.47 1.75
CA ASN A 159 -3.50 -3.34 3.09
C ASN A 159 -2.33 -4.34 3.18
N ILE A 160 -1.16 -3.84 2.78
CA ILE A 160 -0.04 -4.67 2.34
C ILE A 160 0.92 -4.95 3.49
N THR A 161 1.26 -6.22 3.72
CA THR A 161 2.03 -6.62 4.91
C THR A 161 3.53 -6.81 4.68
N THR A 162 3.97 -7.03 3.43
CA THR A 162 5.39 -7.27 3.12
C THR A 162 5.99 -6.24 2.18
N ALA A 163 7.28 -5.99 2.39
CA ALA A 163 8.10 -5.12 1.56
C ALA A 163 8.06 -5.47 0.06
N ALA A 164 8.21 -6.74 -0.29
CA ALA A 164 8.17 -7.19 -1.68
C ALA A 164 6.79 -7.03 -2.29
N ASN A 165 5.72 -7.34 -1.56
CA ASN A 165 4.37 -7.17 -2.07
C ASN A 165 4.04 -5.69 -2.30
N PHE A 166 4.50 -4.80 -1.42
CA PHE A 166 4.34 -3.34 -1.60
C PHE A 166 5.07 -2.85 -2.85
N PHE A 167 6.31 -3.31 -3.05
CA PHE A 167 7.08 -3.03 -4.26
C PHE A 167 6.35 -3.47 -5.53
N HIS A 168 5.81 -4.69 -5.56
CA HIS A 168 5.08 -5.19 -6.71
C HIS A 168 3.76 -4.46 -6.92
N GLY A 169 3.06 -4.08 -5.85
CA GLY A 169 1.82 -3.29 -5.93
C GLY A 169 2.03 -1.93 -6.60
N LEU A 170 3.11 -1.21 -6.23
CA LEU A 170 3.47 0.05 -6.89
C LEU A 170 3.88 -0.15 -8.35
N ARG A 171 4.58 -1.25 -8.67
CA ARG A 171 4.97 -1.55 -10.06
C ARG A 171 3.79 -1.92 -10.94
N ARG A 172 2.82 -2.62 -10.36
CA ARG A 172 1.58 -3.02 -11.03
C ARG A 172 0.82 -1.80 -11.57
N GLN A 173 0.78 -0.69 -10.82
CA GLN A 173 0.17 0.58 -11.26
C GLN A 173 0.73 1.11 -12.60
N GLN A 174 2.04 0.94 -12.83
CA GLN A 174 2.68 1.36 -14.08
C GLN A 174 2.66 0.26 -15.15
N ALA A 175 2.71 -1.00 -14.74
CA ALA A 175 2.74 -2.15 -15.65
C ALA A 175 1.41 -2.36 -16.38
N TRP A 176 0.29 -1.95 -15.78
CA TRP A 176 -1.01 -2.03 -16.45
C TRP A 176 -1.08 -1.10 -17.68
N ALA A 177 -1.84 -1.53 -18.69
CA ALA A 177 -2.15 -0.73 -19.87
C ALA A 177 -3.24 0.32 -19.62
N PHE A 178 -3.80 0.33 -18.41
CA PHE A 178 -4.83 1.25 -17.94
C PHE A 178 -4.39 1.89 -16.61
N ARG A 179 -5.15 2.87 -16.12
CA ARG A 179 -4.88 3.53 -14.83
C ARG A 179 -6.11 3.51 -13.94
N LYS A 180 -5.92 3.02 -12.71
CA LYS A 180 -6.91 3.05 -11.62
C LYS A 180 -6.25 3.64 -10.38
N PRO A 181 -6.98 4.39 -9.55
CA PRO A 181 -6.45 4.81 -8.26
C PRO A 181 -6.12 3.61 -7.39
N LEU A 182 -5.05 3.71 -6.61
CA LEU A 182 -4.65 2.71 -5.63
C LEU A 182 -4.62 3.32 -4.23
N VAL A 183 -5.45 2.83 -3.34
CA VAL A 183 -5.48 3.18 -1.92
C VAL A 183 -4.74 2.10 -1.14
N VAL A 184 -3.67 2.48 -0.45
CA VAL A 184 -2.88 1.56 0.38
C VAL A 184 -2.92 2.01 1.83
N PHE A 185 -3.43 1.15 2.71
CA PHE A 185 -3.30 1.29 4.14
C PHE A 185 -1.88 0.89 4.54
N THR A 186 -1.02 1.89 4.67
CA THR A 186 0.42 1.66 4.92
C THR A 186 0.69 1.48 6.42
N PRO A 187 1.66 0.62 6.80
CA PRO A 187 1.96 0.39 8.20
C PRO A 187 2.62 1.60 8.87
N LYS A 188 2.49 1.67 10.21
CA LYS A 188 3.23 2.61 11.07
C LYS A 188 4.35 1.89 11.83
N ALA A 189 4.06 1.24 12.95
CA ALA A 189 5.06 0.50 13.73
C ALA A 189 5.67 -0.64 12.90
N ASN A 190 4.85 -1.29 12.06
CA ASN A 190 5.27 -2.44 11.27
C ASN A 190 6.24 -2.12 10.13
N LEU A 191 6.57 -0.84 9.89
CA LEU A 191 7.70 -0.45 9.04
C LEU A 191 9.05 -1.03 9.53
N ARG A 192 9.13 -1.40 10.81
CA ARG A 192 10.34 -1.98 11.44
C ARG A 192 10.13 -3.42 11.92
N HIS A 193 8.97 -4.01 11.68
CA HIS A 193 8.69 -5.37 12.11
C HIS A 193 9.53 -6.37 11.30
N PRO A 194 10.27 -7.30 11.93
CA PRO A 194 11.14 -8.23 11.18
C PRO A 194 10.39 -9.04 10.12
N GLY A 195 9.15 -9.46 10.42
CA GLY A 195 8.30 -10.19 9.49
C GLY A 195 7.76 -9.39 8.29
N SER A 196 7.89 -8.06 8.29
CA SER A 196 7.50 -7.23 7.12
C SER A 196 8.63 -7.07 6.11
N SER A 197 9.86 -7.47 6.46
CA SER A 197 10.99 -7.53 5.54
C SER A 197 10.80 -8.62 4.49
N SER A 198 11.52 -8.51 3.37
CA SER A 198 11.46 -9.52 2.30
C SER A 198 12.87 -9.79 1.75
N PRO A 199 13.17 -11.04 1.38
CA PRO A 199 14.42 -11.39 0.71
C PRO A 199 14.47 -10.77 -0.70
N VAL A 200 15.67 -10.61 -1.25
CA VAL A 200 15.88 -9.95 -2.56
C VAL A 200 15.19 -10.71 -3.69
N GLU A 201 15.12 -12.03 -3.58
CA GLU A 201 14.48 -12.93 -4.54
C GLU A 201 13.01 -12.57 -4.75
N ASP A 202 12.31 -12.16 -3.69
CA ASP A 202 10.89 -11.79 -3.75
C ASP A 202 10.64 -10.49 -4.51
N PHE A 203 11.66 -9.62 -4.67
CA PHE A 203 11.57 -8.42 -5.51
C PHE A 203 11.86 -8.70 -6.98
N THR A 204 12.65 -9.74 -7.27
CA THR A 204 13.13 -10.05 -8.62
C THR A 204 12.29 -11.12 -9.32
N LYS A 205 11.52 -11.90 -8.55
CA LYS A 205 10.65 -12.97 -9.04
C LYS A 205 9.21 -12.73 -8.59
N GLY A 206 8.26 -13.21 -9.39
CA GLY A 206 6.83 -13.12 -9.08
C GLY A 206 6.24 -11.74 -9.35
N GLY A 207 5.21 -11.39 -8.57
CA GLY A 207 4.43 -10.18 -8.72
C GLY A 207 3.61 -9.91 -7.47
N PHE A 208 2.67 -8.96 -7.58
CA PHE A 208 1.78 -8.64 -6.47
C PHE A 208 0.90 -9.86 -6.17
N LYS A 209 0.75 -10.18 -4.89
CA LYS A 209 -0.09 -11.25 -4.38
C LYS A 209 -1.30 -10.61 -3.71
N GLU A 210 -2.49 -10.80 -4.29
CA GLU A 210 -3.74 -10.30 -3.74
C GLU A 210 -4.12 -11.04 -2.45
N VAL A 211 -3.84 -12.34 -2.38
CA VAL A 211 -4.00 -13.18 -1.19
C VAL A 211 -2.69 -13.91 -0.93
N ILE A 212 -2.30 -14.03 0.35
CA ILE A 212 -1.14 -14.81 0.77
C ILE A 212 -1.61 -15.92 1.70
N ASP A 213 -1.46 -17.15 1.20
CA ASP A 213 -1.68 -18.39 1.94
C ASP A 213 -0.66 -18.58 3.08
N ASP A 214 -0.99 -19.50 3.99
CA ASP A 214 -0.16 -19.83 5.12
C ASP A 214 0.90 -20.89 4.77
N ALA A 215 2.13 -20.41 4.60
CA ALA A 215 3.26 -21.25 4.23
C ALA A 215 3.70 -22.24 5.32
N SER A 216 3.26 -22.07 6.58
CA SER A 216 3.62 -23.01 7.65
C SER A 216 2.75 -24.28 7.66
N VAL A 217 1.64 -24.29 6.92
CA VAL A 217 0.73 -25.43 6.88
C VAL A 217 1.22 -26.48 5.90
N THR A 218 1.62 -27.64 6.42
CA THR A 218 2.08 -28.80 5.64
C THR A 218 0.96 -29.80 5.32
N ASP A 219 -0.05 -29.91 6.20
CA ASP A 219 -1.24 -30.74 5.99
C ASP A 219 -2.52 -29.91 6.16
N ALA A 220 -3.12 -29.52 5.03
CA ALA A 220 -4.35 -28.74 5.01
C ALA A 220 -5.55 -29.47 5.65
N ALA A 221 -5.57 -30.81 5.65
CA ALA A 221 -6.66 -31.59 6.23
C ALA A 221 -6.66 -31.57 7.76
N SER A 222 -5.52 -31.22 8.38
CA SER A 222 -5.37 -31.07 9.83
C SER A 222 -5.85 -29.71 10.35
N VAL A 223 -6.03 -28.72 9.47
CA VAL A 223 -6.47 -27.37 9.83
C VAL A 223 -7.95 -27.39 10.19
N LYS A 224 -8.26 -26.89 11.39
CA LYS A 224 -9.64 -26.76 11.90
C LYS A 224 -10.18 -25.34 11.79
N LYS A 225 -9.31 -24.33 11.76
CA LYS A 225 -9.70 -22.92 11.61
C LYS A 225 -8.81 -22.19 10.63
N VAL A 226 -9.41 -21.34 9.82
CA VAL A 226 -8.69 -20.34 9.02
C VAL A 226 -9.02 -18.97 9.59
N LEU A 227 -7.98 -18.21 9.96
CA LEU A 227 -8.09 -16.80 10.29
C LEU A 227 -7.72 -16.00 9.05
N LEU A 228 -8.72 -15.52 8.32
CA LEU A 228 -8.55 -14.57 7.24
C LEU A 228 -8.42 -13.17 7.85
N CYS A 229 -7.36 -12.46 7.52
CA CYS A 229 -7.11 -11.13 8.06
C CYS A 229 -6.44 -10.22 7.02
N SER A 230 -6.33 -8.92 7.32
CA SER A 230 -5.68 -7.95 6.45
C SER A 230 -4.79 -7.02 7.27
N GLY A 231 -3.62 -6.66 6.74
CA GLY A 231 -2.71 -5.73 7.41
C GLY A 231 -2.02 -6.27 8.66
N LYS A 232 -1.71 -5.36 9.60
CA LYS A 232 -0.76 -5.61 10.70
C LYS A 232 -1.21 -6.71 11.67
N ILE A 233 -2.51 -6.94 11.84
CA ILE A 233 -3.05 -7.94 12.77
C ILE A 233 -2.52 -9.35 12.48
N TYR A 234 -2.12 -9.62 11.22
CA TYR A 234 -1.43 -10.85 10.86
C TYR A 234 -0.23 -11.16 11.76
N PHE A 235 0.59 -10.15 12.06
CA PHE A 235 1.82 -10.36 12.83
C PHE A 235 1.51 -10.68 14.30
N ASP A 236 0.48 -10.06 14.87
CA ASP A 236 0.02 -10.33 16.24
C ASP A 236 -0.55 -11.76 16.33
N LEU A 237 -1.32 -12.19 15.32
CA LEU A 237 -1.84 -13.56 15.21
C LEU A 237 -0.70 -14.58 15.07
N GLU A 238 0.30 -14.27 14.25
CA GLU A 238 1.44 -15.17 14.00
C GLU A 238 2.36 -15.30 15.21
N GLU A 239 2.62 -14.20 15.92
CA GLU A 239 3.35 -14.21 17.17
C GLU A 239 2.62 -15.08 18.22
N TYR A 240 1.31 -14.89 18.37
CA TYR A 240 0.50 -15.69 19.29
C TYR A 240 0.53 -17.18 18.91
N ARG A 241 0.33 -17.48 17.63
CA ARG A 241 0.32 -18.86 17.11
C ARG A 241 1.63 -19.58 17.38
N THR A 242 2.75 -18.90 17.08
CA THR A 242 4.11 -19.43 17.29
C THR A 242 4.39 -19.64 18.77
N LYS A 243 4.11 -18.62 19.61
CA LYS A 243 4.36 -18.65 21.05
C LYS A 243 3.58 -19.77 21.76
N ASN A 244 2.37 -20.07 21.29
CA ASN A 244 1.51 -21.09 21.88
C ASN A 244 1.55 -22.43 21.14
N ASN A 245 2.43 -22.58 20.14
CA ASN A 245 2.58 -23.81 19.35
C ASN A 245 1.25 -24.34 18.79
N VAL A 246 0.40 -23.44 18.30
CA VAL A 246 -0.91 -23.76 17.72
C VAL A 246 -0.71 -24.27 16.29
N LYS A 247 -1.16 -25.50 16.01
CA LYS A 247 -0.88 -26.21 14.73
C LYS A 247 -2.10 -26.45 13.85
N ASP A 248 -3.31 -26.35 14.41
CA ASP A 248 -4.57 -26.61 13.71
C ASP A 248 -5.25 -25.32 13.19
N VAL A 249 -4.49 -24.22 13.10
CA VAL A 249 -4.96 -22.92 12.64
C VAL A 249 -4.06 -22.39 11.53
N ALA A 250 -4.67 -22.06 10.38
CA ALA A 250 -4.02 -21.32 9.31
C ALA A 250 -4.32 -19.83 9.42
N VAL A 251 -3.34 -18.96 9.15
CA VAL A 251 -3.50 -17.51 9.11
C VAL A 251 -3.28 -17.03 7.66
N VAL A 252 -4.36 -16.65 6.98
CA VAL A 252 -4.36 -16.23 5.58
C VAL A 252 -4.46 -14.71 5.52
N ARG A 253 -3.67 -14.07 4.67
CA ARG A 253 -3.68 -12.62 4.47
C ARG A 253 -4.41 -12.24 3.20
N LEU A 254 -5.38 -11.33 3.32
CA LEU A 254 -6.00 -10.63 2.21
C LEU A 254 -5.29 -9.28 2.03
N GLU A 255 -4.38 -9.20 1.06
CA GLU A 255 -3.56 -8.01 0.82
C GLU A 255 -4.30 -7.00 -0.08
N GLN A 256 -5.16 -7.48 -0.97
CA GLN A 256 -6.07 -6.65 -1.77
C GLN A 256 -7.52 -6.91 -1.38
N LEU A 257 -8.15 -5.88 -0.83
CA LEU A 257 -9.54 -5.91 -0.37
C LEU A 257 -10.50 -5.62 -1.53
N TYR A 258 -10.10 -4.75 -2.46
CA TYR A 258 -10.86 -4.45 -3.67
C TYR A 258 -9.95 -4.28 -4.88
N PRO A 259 -10.32 -4.83 -6.06
CA PRO A 259 -11.36 -5.83 -6.28
C PRO A 259 -11.09 -7.12 -5.49
N LEU A 260 -12.14 -7.75 -4.95
CA LEU A 260 -11.99 -8.97 -4.15
C LEU A 260 -11.46 -10.12 -5.03
N PRO A 261 -10.34 -10.77 -4.67
CA PRO A 261 -9.74 -11.86 -5.45
C PRO A 261 -10.49 -13.18 -5.25
N GLN A 262 -11.77 -13.24 -5.65
CA GLN A 262 -12.68 -14.35 -5.36
C GLN A 262 -12.12 -15.71 -5.77
N ASN A 263 -11.56 -15.84 -6.96
CA ASN A 263 -11.01 -17.12 -7.44
C ASN A 263 -9.90 -17.66 -6.53
N GLN A 264 -9.00 -16.79 -6.04
CA GLN A 264 -7.91 -17.19 -5.14
C GLN A 264 -8.47 -17.60 -3.77
N LEU A 265 -9.48 -16.89 -3.27
CA LEU A 265 -10.17 -17.24 -2.02
C LEU A 265 -10.92 -18.57 -2.14
N ASP A 266 -11.58 -18.84 -3.26
CA ASP A 266 -12.28 -20.10 -3.52
C ASP A 266 -11.32 -21.29 -3.57
N GLU A 267 -10.12 -21.09 -4.15
CA GLU A 267 -9.06 -22.10 -4.15
C GLU A 267 -8.59 -22.44 -2.73
N LEU A 268 -8.38 -21.42 -1.89
CA LEU A 268 -8.03 -21.62 -0.48
C LEU A 268 -9.17 -22.23 0.31
N TYR A 269 -10.41 -21.87 0.03
CA TYR A 269 -11.58 -22.46 0.68
C TYR A 269 -11.69 -23.95 0.36
N LYS A 270 -11.40 -24.35 -0.88
CA LYS A 270 -11.30 -25.78 -1.27
C LYS A 270 -10.13 -26.47 -0.57
N LYS A 271 -8.95 -25.83 -0.52
CA LYS A 271 -7.76 -26.36 0.18
C LYS A 271 -8.06 -26.63 1.66
N TYR A 272 -8.71 -25.69 2.34
CA TYR A 272 -9.08 -25.76 3.76
C TYR A 272 -10.55 -26.15 3.97
N SER A 273 -11.04 -27.12 3.19
CA SER A 273 -12.48 -27.49 3.15
C SER A 273 -13.08 -28.02 4.46
N LYS A 274 -12.25 -28.45 5.42
CA LYS A 274 -12.69 -28.91 6.75
C LYS A 274 -12.65 -27.82 7.83
N ALA A 275 -12.07 -26.67 7.51
CA ALA A 275 -11.83 -25.61 8.49
C ALA A 275 -13.01 -24.64 8.57
N ILE A 276 -13.23 -24.09 9.76
CA ILE A 276 -14.13 -22.95 9.96
C ILE A 276 -13.35 -21.66 9.67
N TRP A 277 -13.90 -20.81 8.81
CA TRP A 277 -13.29 -19.54 8.43
C TRP A 277 -13.78 -18.40 9.32
N HIS A 278 -12.85 -17.59 9.80
CA HIS A 278 -13.12 -16.39 10.57
C HIS A 278 -12.44 -15.19 9.92
N TRP A 279 -13.14 -14.06 9.85
CA TRP A 279 -12.52 -12.77 9.57
C TRP A 279 -12.01 -12.19 10.89
N VAL A 280 -10.73 -11.81 10.92
CA VAL A 280 -10.08 -11.19 12.08
C VAL A 280 -9.50 -9.85 11.66
N GLN A 281 -9.85 -8.84 12.43
CA GLN A 281 -9.49 -7.45 12.19
C GLN A 281 -9.14 -6.77 13.52
N GLU A 282 -8.35 -5.70 13.46
CA GLU A 282 -8.04 -4.87 14.64
C GLU A 282 -9.03 -3.72 14.81
N GLU A 283 -9.73 -3.38 13.74
CA GLU A 283 -10.71 -2.33 13.63
C GLU A 283 -11.98 -2.70 14.41
N PRO A 284 -12.69 -1.71 14.98
CA PRO A 284 -14.02 -1.92 15.57
C PRO A 284 -14.99 -2.61 14.61
N LEU A 285 -16.01 -3.30 15.13
CA LEU A 285 -16.99 -4.06 14.34
C LEU A 285 -17.68 -3.27 13.20
N ASN A 286 -17.78 -1.95 13.34
CA ASN A 286 -18.39 -1.04 12.36
C ASN A 286 -17.38 -0.30 11.47
N MET A 287 -16.11 -0.70 11.52
CA MET A 287 -14.98 -0.17 10.73
C MET A 287 -14.21 -1.35 10.13
N GLY A 288 -13.20 -1.05 9.31
CA GLY A 288 -12.48 -2.08 8.55
C GLY A 288 -13.23 -2.50 7.30
#